data_AF-A0A559JKK0-F1
#
_entry.id   AF-A0A559JKK0-F1
#
_cell.length_a   1.000
_cell.length_b   1.000
_cell.length_c   1.000
_cell.angle_alpha   90.00
_cell.angle_beta   90.00
_cell.angle_gamma   90.00
#
_symmetry.space_group_name_H-M   'P 1'
#
loop_
_entity.id
_entity.type
_entity.pdbx_description
1 polymer ?
#
loop_
_entity_poly.entity_id
_entity_poly.type
_entity_poly.pdbx_seq_one_letter_code
_entity_poly.pdbx_strand_id
1 'polypeptide(L)'
;MRLESGTSVILRVEMDKQVVTFGELVSLIGRQGGDIVAIDVIQPGRKTEIRDLTVSVAEPSIVETMASAVREMKGIHLVNVSDRTFLLHLGGKIQIRSKVPIKNRDDLSRVYTPGVANVCLAIRDDINKSHSLTIRRNTIAVVSDGTAVLGLGDIGPHAAMPVMEGKAMLFKELAGVDAFPICLDTKNTEEIIAIVQALAPTFGGINLEDISSPRCFEIERRLKETLDIPVFHDDQHGTAVVLLAGLINALKIVGKDIRDIKIVVCGIGAAGIACTRMLLAAGVTRLVGVDKEGAIHRDIRYDNEVWNEYARVTNPDNEKGRLAEVIEGADVFIGLSRPRLLSNEDVRKMNPDPIVFAMANPDPEISPEEAGSYVRVYATGRSDFPNQLNNVLAFPGIFRGALDARATAITEAMKLAAAQAIASIVTPEELNEEYIIPSVFNDKVVPAVRRAVVQKAINDGVARKVPSDFRNLD
;
A
#
# COMPACT_ATOMS: atom_id res chain seq x y z
N MET A 1 -18.19 -19.45 -1.32
CA MET A 1 -19.10 -18.30 -1.45
C MET A 1 -18.22 -17.15 -1.90
N ARG A 2 -18.30 -16.78 -3.19
CA ARG A 2 -17.38 -15.82 -3.82
C ARG A 2 -17.69 -14.42 -3.30
N LEU A 3 -16.73 -13.80 -2.62
CA LEU A 3 -16.62 -12.35 -2.54
C LEU A 3 -15.62 -11.95 -3.63
N GLU A 4 -16.01 -12.14 -4.89
CA GLU A 4 -15.47 -11.26 -5.93
C GLU A 4 -15.85 -9.84 -5.47
N SER A 5 -14.93 -8.88 -5.57
CA SER A 5 -15.15 -7.49 -5.16
C SER A 5 -16.27 -6.86 -5.98
N GLY A 6 -17.51 -7.15 -5.61
CA GLY A 6 -18.70 -6.72 -6.33
C GLY A 6 -18.82 -5.20 -6.28
N THR A 7 -19.27 -4.60 -7.38
CA THR A 7 -19.63 -3.18 -7.39
C THR A 7 -20.85 -3.00 -6.49
N SER A 8 -20.77 -2.08 -5.53
CA SER A 8 -21.92 -1.71 -4.70
C SER A 8 -22.49 -0.37 -5.13
N VAL A 9 -23.75 -0.38 -5.56
CA VAL A 9 -24.47 0.81 -6.06
C VAL A 9 -25.66 1.14 -5.18
N ILE A 10 -26.05 2.42 -5.18
CA ILE A 10 -27.30 2.90 -4.58
C ILE A 10 -28.25 3.26 -5.72
N LEU A 11 -29.40 2.58 -5.76
CA LEU A 11 -30.53 2.91 -6.61
C LEU A 11 -31.48 3.81 -5.82
N ARG A 12 -31.56 5.09 -6.18
CA ARG A 12 -32.60 5.97 -5.65
C ARG A 12 -33.84 5.86 -6.51
N VAL A 13 -34.90 5.31 -5.96
CA VAL A 13 -36.18 5.10 -6.65
C VAL A 13 -37.29 5.89 -5.97
N GLU A 14 -38.13 6.52 -6.77
CA GLU A 14 -39.46 6.95 -6.35
C GLU A 14 -40.47 5.87 -6.73
N MET A 15 -41.29 5.43 -5.78
CA MET A 15 -42.22 4.33 -5.92
C MET A 15 -43.65 4.80 -5.71
N ASP A 16 -44.55 4.51 -6.65
CA ASP A 16 -46.00 4.67 -6.48
C ASP A 16 -46.60 3.43 -5.79
N LYS A 17 -47.00 3.62 -4.53
CA LYS A 17 -47.54 2.55 -3.66
C LYS A 17 -48.85 1.95 -4.15
N GLN A 18 -49.55 2.62 -5.07
CA GLN A 18 -50.80 2.12 -5.63
C GLN A 18 -50.57 1.22 -6.84
N VAL A 19 -49.38 1.27 -7.45
CA VAL A 19 -49.07 0.63 -8.73
C VAL A 19 -48.07 -0.52 -8.56
N VAL A 20 -47.13 -0.41 -7.62
CA VAL A 20 -46.06 -1.39 -7.42
C VAL A 20 -45.78 -1.59 -5.93
N THR A 21 -45.51 -2.83 -5.55
CA THR A 21 -45.07 -3.17 -4.20
C THR A 21 -43.55 -3.18 -4.11
N PHE A 22 -43.03 -2.90 -2.92
CA PHE A 22 -41.59 -2.99 -2.67
C PHE A 22 -41.02 -4.40 -2.93
N GLY A 23 -41.79 -5.45 -2.64
CA GLY A 23 -41.39 -6.83 -2.90
C GLY A 23 -41.20 -7.13 -4.40
N GLU A 24 -42.00 -6.53 -5.27
CA GLU A 24 -41.85 -6.68 -6.73
C GLU A 24 -40.55 -6.04 -7.24
N LEU A 25 -40.21 -4.85 -6.74
CA LEU A 25 -38.96 -4.16 -7.08
C LEU A 25 -37.74 -4.98 -6.63
N VAL A 26 -37.72 -5.47 -5.39
CA VAL A 26 -36.64 -6.32 -4.87
C VAL A 26 -36.52 -7.60 -5.69
N SER A 27 -37.64 -8.22 -6.03
CA SER A 27 -37.67 -9.45 -6.85
C SER A 27 -37.16 -9.22 -8.28
N LEU A 28 -37.36 -8.02 -8.85
CA LEU A 28 -36.77 -7.67 -10.13
C LEU A 28 -35.25 -7.53 -10.02
N ILE A 29 -34.77 -6.80 -9.01
CA ILE A 29 -33.33 -6.59 -8.78
C ILE A 29 -32.62 -7.94 -8.58
N GLY A 30 -33.18 -8.84 -7.76
CA GLY A 30 -32.66 -10.19 -7.57
C GLY A 30 -32.58 -11.01 -8.86
N ARG A 31 -33.60 -10.90 -9.74
CA ARG A 31 -33.61 -11.57 -11.05
C ARG A 31 -32.57 -11.02 -12.02
N GLN A 32 -32.15 -9.77 -11.86
CA GLN A 32 -31.07 -9.16 -12.63
C GLN A 32 -29.68 -9.47 -12.06
N GLY A 33 -29.58 -10.24 -10.97
CA GLY A 33 -28.31 -10.59 -10.34
C GLY A 33 -27.81 -9.56 -9.33
N GLY A 34 -28.67 -8.65 -8.88
CA GLY A 34 -28.38 -7.74 -7.78
C GLY A 34 -28.79 -8.32 -6.42
N ASP A 35 -27.89 -8.25 -5.44
CA ASP A 35 -28.16 -8.63 -4.06
C ASP A 35 -28.43 -7.38 -3.21
N ILE A 36 -29.59 -7.32 -2.55
CA ILE A 36 -29.97 -6.15 -1.74
C ILE A 36 -29.26 -6.22 -0.39
N VAL A 37 -28.37 -5.25 -0.15
CA VAL A 37 -27.58 -5.16 1.09
C VAL A 37 -28.25 -4.29 2.14
N ALA A 38 -28.85 -3.16 1.73
CA ALA A 38 -29.50 -2.23 2.64
C ALA A 38 -30.62 -1.44 1.94
N ILE A 39 -31.59 -0.96 2.71
CA ILE A 39 -32.76 -0.23 2.22
C ILE A 39 -33.03 0.94 3.17
N ASP A 40 -33.04 2.16 2.63
CA ASP A 40 -33.29 3.38 3.38
C ASP A 40 -34.50 4.13 2.79
N VAL A 41 -35.45 4.51 3.63
CA VAL A 41 -36.59 5.35 3.22
C VAL A 41 -36.18 6.81 3.36
N ILE A 42 -35.93 7.48 2.24
CA ILE A 42 -35.47 8.88 2.21
C ILE A 42 -36.64 9.84 2.42
N GLN A 43 -37.76 9.55 1.76
CA GLN A 43 -38.96 10.39 1.86
C GLN A 43 -40.21 9.52 1.91
N PRO A 44 -40.90 9.44 3.06
CA PRO A 44 -42.17 8.73 3.15
C PRO A 44 -43.29 9.59 2.55
N GLY A 45 -44.23 8.96 1.85
CA GLY A 45 -45.46 9.59 1.40
C GLY A 45 -46.63 8.63 1.33
N ARG A 46 -47.84 9.19 1.17
CA ARG A 46 -49.11 8.43 1.12
C ARG A 46 -49.35 7.76 -0.24
N LYS A 47 -48.93 8.41 -1.33
CA LYS A 47 -49.06 7.90 -2.70
C LYS A 47 -47.72 7.44 -3.25
N THR A 48 -46.73 8.31 -3.23
CA THR A 48 -45.35 7.98 -3.58
C THR A 48 -44.44 7.93 -2.36
N GLU A 49 -43.34 7.20 -2.44
CA GLU A 49 -42.23 7.28 -1.49
C GLU A 49 -40.89 7.17 -2.22
N ILE A 50 -39.84 7.75 -1.64
CA ILE A 50 -38.47 7.65 -2.18
C ILE A 50 -37.66 6.72 -1.29
N ARG A 51 -36.99 5.75 -1.91
CA ARG A 51 -36.10 4.79 -1.26
C ARG A 51 -34.74 4.78 -1.93
N ASP A 52 -33.71 4.60 -1.12
CA ASP A 52 -32.37 4.22 -1.57
C ASP A 52 -32.22 2.73 -1.33
N LEU A 53 -31.93 1.97 -2.39
CA LEU A 53 -31.61 0.55 -2.30
C LEU A 53 -30.12 0.39 -2.56
N THR A 54 -29.39 -0.08 -1.55
CA THR A 54 -27.99 -0.49 -1.71
C THR A 54 -27.96 -1.90 -2.28
N VAL A 55 -27.38 -2.06 -3.47
CA VAL A 55 -27.31 -3.31 -4.21
C VAL A 55 -25.85 -3.67 -4.44
N SER A 56 -25.48 -4.91 -4.13
CA SER A 56 -24.21 -5.51 -4.53
C SER A 56 -24.43 -6.31 -5.81
N VAL A 57 -23.57 -6.11 -6.81
CA VAL A 57 -23.57 -6.91 -8.04
C VAL A 57 -22.24 -7.62 -8.20
N ALA A 58 -22.25 -8.84 -8.72
CA ALA A 58 -21.01 -9.60 -8.95
C ALA A 58 -20.12 -8.93 -10.01
N GLU A 59 -20.72 -8.38 -11.06
CA GLU A 59 -20.01 -7.73 -12.16
C GLU A 59 -20.52 -6.30 -12.40
N PRO A 60 -19.64 -5.33 -12.71
CA PRO A 60 -20.05 -3.96 -13.02
C PRO A 60 -21.02 -3.86 -14.21
N SER A 61 -20.92 -4.79 -15.17
CA SER A 61 -21.80 -4.89 -16.35
C SER A 61 -23.28 -5.03 -15.99
N ILE A 62 -23.57 -5.65 -14.83
CA ILE A 62 -24.92 -5.91 -14.33
C ILE A 62 -25.61 -4.61 -13.90
N VAL A 63 -24.85 -3.58 -13.50
CA VAL A 63 -25.42 -2.32 -12.99
C VAL A 63 -26.34 -1.69 -14.03
N GLU A 64 -25.91 -1.60 -15.30
CA GLU A 64 -26.68 -0.92 -16.33
C GLU A 64 -27.90 -1.73 -16.77
N THR A 65 -27.79 -3.06 -16.87
CA THR A 65 -28.92 -3.94 -17.21
C THR A 65 -29.96 -3.93 -16.10
N MET A 66 -29.53 -4.01 -14.84
CA MET A 66 -30.39 -3.88 -13.66
C MET A 66 -31.07 -2.51 -13.61
N ALA A 67 -30.32 -1.42 -13.77
CA ALA A 67 -30.85 -0.06 -13.76
C ALA A 67 -31.90 0.14 -14.88
N SER A 68 -31.64 -0.37 -16.08
CA SER A 68 -32.57 -0.32 -17.20
C SER A 68 -33.87 -1.08 -16.89
N ALA A 69 -33.76 -2.30 -16.35
CA ALA A 69 -34.94 -3.08 -15.94
C ALA A 69 -35.77 -2.35 -14.87
N VAL A 70 -35.11 -1.71 -13.90
CA VAL A 70 -35.79 -0.91 -12.86
C VAL A 70 -36.49 0.31 -13.45
N ARG A 71 -35.89 0.98 -14.45
CA ARG A 71 -36.53 2.12 -15.16
C ARG A 71 -37.79 1.70 -15.91
N GLU A 72 -37.83 0.49 -16.46
CA GLU A 72 -38.97 -0.03 -17.22
C GLU A 72 -40.11 -0.54 -16.33
N MET A 73 -39.88 -0.71 -15.02
CA MET A 73 -40.90 -1.17 -14.09
C MET A 73 -41.99 -0.11 -13.89
N LYS A 74 -43.24 -0.48 -14.21
CA LYS A 74 -44.40 0.40 -14.02
C LYS A 74 -44.56 0.75 -12.54
N GLY A 75 -44.76 2.05 -12.25
CA GLY A 75 -44.89 2.55 -10.87
C GLY A 75 -43.55 2.88 -10.20
N ILE A 76 -42.43 2.70 -10.89
CA ILE A 76 -41.10 3.12 -10.44
C ILE A 76 -40.60 4.27 -11.31
N HIS A 77 -40.01 5.27 -10.66
CA HIS A 77 -39.16 6.26 -11.31
C HIS A 77 -37.75 6.16 -10.70
N LEU A 78 -36.79 5.64 -11.47
CA LEU A 78 -35.40 5.57 -11.04
C LEU A 78 -34.78 6.98 -11.14
N VAL A 79 -34.61 7.62 -9.98
CA VAL A 79 -34.10 8.99 -9.86
C VAL A 79 -32.60 9.02 -10.16
N ASN A 80 -31.83 8.09 -9.57
CA ASN A 80 -30.39 8.02 -9.77
C ASN A 80 -29.83 6.62 -9.50
N VAL A 81 -28.69 6.33 -10.14
CA VAL A 81 -27.82 5.19 -9.83
C VAL A 81 -26.47 5.74 -9.44
N SER A 82 -26.00 5.43 -8.24
CA SER A 82 -24.74 5.98 -7.73
C SER A 82 -23.82 4.87 -7.24
N ASP A 83 -22.59 4.84 -7.72
CA ASP A 83 -21.55 4.00 -7.14
C ASP A 83 -21.19 4.52 -5.73
N ARG A 84 -21.22 3.65 -4.73
CA ARG A 84 -20.94 4.03 -3.34
C ARG A 84 -19.53 4.57 -3.14
N THR A 85 -18.58 4.07 -3.90
CA THR A 85 -17.19 4.54 -3.90
C THR A 85 -17.14 5.98 -4.38
N PHE A 86 -17.85 6.32 -5.46
CA PHE A 86 -17.93 7.70 -5.97
C PHE A 86 -18.60 8.63 -4.96
N LEU A 87 -19.68 8.18 -4.31
CA LEU A 87 -20.34 8.95 -3.26
C LEU A 87 -19.42 9.25 -2.07
N LEU A 88 -18.60 8.27 -1.66
CA LEU A 88 -17.58 8.45 -0.62
C LEU A 88 -16.51 9.48 -1.02
N HIS A 89 -16.29 9.70 -2.32
CA HIS A 89 -15.27 10.61 -2.85
C HIS A 89 -15.80 12.02 -3.14
N LEU A 90 -17.09 12.30 -2.90
CA LEU A 90 -17.65 13.63 -3.07
C LEU A 90 -16.97 14.64 -2.12
N GLY A 91 -16.16 15.55 -2.69
CA GLY A 91 -15.40 16.53 -1.92
C GLY A 91 -14.07 16.01 -1.35
N GLY A 92 -13.61 14.83 -1.79
CA GLY A 92 -12.38 14.20 -1.32
C GLY A 92 -12.53 13.44 -0.01
N LYS A 93 -11.48 12.71 0.40
CA LYS A 93 -11.50 11.84 1.59
C LYS A 93 -10.96 12.49 2.87
N ILE A 94 -10.26 13.61 2.74
CA ILE A 94 -9.53 14.26 3.86
C ILE A 94 -9.87 15.74 3.95
N GLN A 95 -9.68 16.31 5.15
CA GLN A 95 -9.88 17.74 5.42
C GLN A 95 -8.89 18.25 6.46
N ILE A 96 -8.57 19.54 6.41
CA ILE A 96 -7.75 20.20 7.43
C ILE A 96 -8.63 20.57 8.62
N ARG A 97 -8.16 20.27 9.83
CA ARG A 97 -8.79 20.71 11.08
C ARG A 97 -7.79 21.40 12.00
N SER A 98 -8.22 22.50 12.62
CA SER A 98 -7.40 23.22 13.60
C SER A 98 -7.19 22.39 14.86
N LYS A 99 -5.96 22.36 15.39
CA LYS A 99 -5.64 21.73 16.69
C LYS A 99 -6.14 22.54 17.88
N VAL A 100 -6.33 23.85 17.70
CA VAL A 100 -6.82 24.78 18.72
C VAL A 100 -7.93 25.63 18.09
N PRO A 101 -9.10 25.78 18.74
CA PRO A 101 -10.16 26.64 18.23
C PRO A 101 -9.80 28.12 18.40
N ILE A 102 -10.27 28.97 17.48
CA ILE A 102 -10.14 30.43 17.56
C ILE A 102 -11.53 30.98 17.87
N LYS A 103 -11.76 31.45 19.09
CA LYS A 103 -13.09 31.88 19.56
C LYS A 103 -13.19 33.37 19.84
N ASN A 104 -12.06 34.02 20.10
CA ASN A 104 -12.00 35.43 20.48
C ASN A 104 -10.73 36.11 19.92
N ARG A 105 -10.58 37.42 20.21
CA ARG A 105 -9.44 38.21 19.74
C ARG A 105 -8.11 37.80 20.36
N ASP A 106 -8.11 37.34 21.63
CA ASP A 106 -6.90 36.87 22.30
C ASP A 106 -6.36 35.61 21.59
N ASP A 107 -7.24 34.64 21.32
CA ASP A 107 -6.88 33.43 20.56
C ASP A 107 -6.27 33.80 19.19
N LEU A 108 -6.95 34.69 18.45
CA LEU A 108 -6.49 35.15 17.13
C LEU A 108 -5.10 35.81 17.22
N SER A 109 -4.87 36.64 18.23
CA SER A 109 -3.60 37.34 18.41
C SER A 109 -2.42 36.42 18.71
N ARG A 110 -2.68 35.22 19.25
CA ARG A 110 -1.67 34.20 19.59
C ARG A 110 -1.36 33.27 18.44
N VAL A 111 -2.38 32.85 17.68
CA VAL A 111 -2.19 31.95 16.53
C VAL A 111 -1.79 32.69 15.25
N TYR A 112 -2.03 34.00 15.20
CA TYR A 112 -1.69 34.87 14.07
C TYR A 112 -1.03 36.16 14.57
N THR A 113 -1.28 37.30 13.91
CA THR A 113 -0.65 38.57 14.26
C THR A 113 -1.22 39.16 15.55
N PRO A 114 -0.37 39.75 16.41
CA PRO A 114 1.08 39.87 16.28
C PRO A 114 1.88 38.69 16.87
N GLY A 115 1.27 37.81 17.67
CA GLY A 115 1.97 36.82 18.50
C GLY A 115 2.80 35.79 17.72
N VAL A 116 2.33 35.39 16.53
CA VAL A 116 3.05 34.43 15.66
C VAL A 116 4.44 34.92 15.26
N ALA A 117 4.68 36.24 15.24
CA ALA A 117 5.99 36.80 14.90
C ALA A 117 7.10 36.30 15.85
N ASN A 118 6.79 36.12 17.14
CA ASN A 118 7.76 35.59 18.11
C ASN A 118 8.16 34.15 17.79
N VAL A 119 7.23 33.33 17.29
CA VAL A 119 7.50 31.96 16.84
C VAL A 119 8.38 31.97 15.59
N CYS A 120 8.10 32.86 14.63
CA CYS A 120 8.91 33.01 13.43
C CYS A 120 10.35 33.43 13.77
N LEU A 121 10.54 34.41 14.66
CA LEU A 121 11.86 34.85 15.11
C LEU A 121 12.60 33.73 15.85
N ALA A 122 11.91 32.97 16.70
CA ALA A 122 12.51 31.84 17.39
C ALA A 122 13.03 30.76 16.43
N ILE A 123 12.32 30.49 15.33
CA ILE A 123 12.74 29.53 14.28
C ILE A 123 13.86 30.11 13.41
N ARG A 124 13.84 31.43 13.11
CA ARG A 124 14.95 32.10 12.42
C ARG A 124 16.26 31.95 13.21
N ASP A 125 16.18 32.10 14.52
CA ASP A 125 17.36 32.02 15.40
C ASP A 125 17.80 30.56 15.66
N ASP A 126 16.90 29.58 15.56
CA ASP A 126 17.19 28.15 15.60
C ASP A 126 16.18 27.33 14.77
N ILE A 127 16.60 26.89 13.58
CA ILE A 127 15.75 26.19 12.62
C ILE A 127 15.18 24.87 13.17
N ASN A 128 15.84 24.24 14.15
CA ASN A 128 15.38 22.99 14.76
C ASN A 128 14.07 23.18 15.54
N LYS A 129 13.76 24.40 15.97
CA LYS A 129 12.48 24.72 16.62
C LYS A 129 11.29 24.51 15.69
N SER A 130 11.48 24.49 14.36
CA SER A 130 10.42 24.12 13.41
C SER A 130 9.80 22.75 13.73
N HIS A 131 10.59 21.75 14.14
CA HIS A 131 10.10 20.43 14.56
C HIS A 131 9.33 20.42 15.89
N SER A 132 9.27 21.54 16.61
CA SER A 132 8.58 21.66 17.90
C SER A 132 7.42 22.64 17.84
N LEU A 133 7.54 23.69 17.03
CA LEU A 133 6.62 24.83 16.97
C LEU A 133 5.74 24.85 15.72
N THR A 134 5.93 23.91 14.77
CA THR A 134 5.10 23.82 13.57
C THR A 134 4.61 22.40 13.30
N ILE A 135 3.75 22.25 12.28
CA ILE A 135 3.24 20.96 11.81
C ILE A 135 4.35 20.02 11.33
N ARG A 136 5.54 20.55 10.95
CA ARG A 136 6.72 19.78 10.51
C ARG A 136 7.05 18.61 11.44
N ARG A 137 6.73 18.73 12.72
CA ARG A 137 6.86 17.67 13.73
C ARG A 137 6.21 16.34 13.34
N ASN A 138 5.04 16.37 12.70
CA ASN A 138 4.15 15.22 12.54
C ASN A 138 3.58 15.08 11.12
N THR A 139 4.03 15.93 10.19
CA THR A 139 3.48 16.01 8.85
C THR A 139 4.44 15.43 7.83
N ILE A 140 3.94 14.62 6.90
CA ILE A 140 4.71 14.08 5.77
C ILE A 140 4.03 14.45 4.45
N ALA A 141 4.82 14.52 3.39
CA ALA A 141 4.29 14.64 2.04
C ALA A 141 4.13 13.25 1.42
N VAL A 142 2.97 12.94 0.84
CA VAL A 142 2.77 11.78 -0.03
C VAL A 142 2.88 12.29 -1.46
N VAL A 143 4.03 12.07 -2.10
CA VAL A 143 4.40 12.66 -3.39
C VAL A 143 4.29 11.61 -4.49
N SER A 144 3.59 11.96 -5.56
CA SER A 144 3.48 11.14 -6.78
C SER A 144 3.49 12.02 -8.02
N ASP A 145 3.81 11.45 -9.18
CA ASP A 145 3.56 12.05 -10.51
C ASP A 145 2.44 11.31 -11.28
N GLY A 146 1.84 10.28 -10.67
CA GLY A 146 0.76 9.50 -11.25
C GLY A 146 1.18 8.58 -12.41
N THR A 147 2.46 8.25 -12.52
CA THR A 147 2.99 7.46 -13.65
C THR A 147 2.95 5.94 -13.44
N ALA A 148 2.69 5.47 -12.23
CA ALA A 148 2.59 4.05 -11.90
C ALA A 148 1.49 3.76 -10.87
N VAL A 149 0.29 4.31 -11.07
CA VAL A 149 -0.81 4.22 -10.09
C VAL A 149 -1.40 2.83 -10.07
N LEU A 150 -1.20 2.08 -8.98
CA LEU A 150 -1.70 0.71 -8.83
C LEU A 150 -1.31 -0.17 -10.03
N GLY A 151 -2.26 -0.93 -10.59
CA GLY A 151 -2.12 -1.65 -11.86
C GLY A 151 -2.56 -0.86 -13.10
N LEU A 152 -2.89 0.43 -12.95
CA LEU A 152 -3.44 1.27 -14.02
C LEU A 152 -2.36 1.96 -14.86
N GLY A 153 -1.13 2.02 -14.35
CA GLY A 153 0.00 2.63 -15.03
C GLY A 153 -0.03 4.17 -14.98
N ASP A 154 0.34 4.79 -16.09
CA ASP A 154 0.46 6.24 -16.21
C ASP A 154 -0.89 6.88 -16.55
N ILE A 155 -1.59 7.34 -15.50
CA ILE A 155 -2.92 7.98 -15.59
C ILE A 155 -2.85 9.48 -15.24
N GLY A 156 -1.67 9.98 -14.94
CA GLY A 156 -1.41 11.38 -14.61
C GLY A 156 -1.79 11.78 -13.18
N PRO A 157 -1.34 12.97 -12.75
CA PRO A 157 -1.40 13.42 -11.36
C PRO A 157 -2.83 13.59 -10.82
N HIS A 158 -3.76 14.06 -11.66
CA HIS A 158 -5.14 14.29 -11.26
C HIS A 158 -5.87 12.99 -10.95
N ALA A 159 -5.67 11.95 -11.77
CA ALA A 159 -6.27 10.64 -11.56
C ALA A 159 -5.59 9.85 -10.44
N ALA A 160 -4.33 10.19 -10.10
CA ALA A 160 -3.62 9.62 -8.94
C ALA A 160 -4.11 10.18 -7.59
N MET A 161 -4.67 11.41 -7.56
CA MET A 161 -5.04 12.11 -6.33
C MET A 161 -5.92 11.28 -5.37
N PRO A 162 -6.94 10.53 -5.83
CA PRO A 162 -7.71 9.67 -4.93
C PRO A 162 -6.87 8.62 -4.19
N VAL A 163 -5.85 8.04 -4.84
CA VAL A 163 -4.95 7.06 -4.19
C VAL A 163 -4.10 7.77 -3.14
N MET A 164 -3.55 8.93 -3.48
CA MET A 164 -2.72 9.74 -2.57
C MET A 164 -3.50 10.22 -1.34
N GLU A 165 -4.75 10.66 -1.51
CA GLU A 165 -5.64 10.98 -0.39
C GLU A 165 -5.90 9.76 0.50
N GLY A 166 -6.10 8.58 -0.10
CA GLY A 166 -6.28 7.33 0.62
C GLY A 166 -5.06 6.97 1.47
N LYS A 167 -3.87 7.07 0.88
CA LYS A 167 -2.59 6.89 1.62
C LYS A 167 -2.47 7.88 2.77
N ALA A 168 -2.79 9.15 2.53
CA ALA A 168 -2.76 10.17 3.58
C ALA A 168 -3.74 9.88 4.73
N MET A 169 -4.94 9.42 4.41
CA MET A 169 -5.93 8.98 5.39
C MET A 169 -5.42 7.79 6.21
N LEU A 170 -4.80 6.79 5.58
CA LEU A 170 -4.25 5.61 6.28
C LEU A 170 -3.11 5.97 7.24
N PHE A 171 -2.23 6.89 6.85
CA PHE A 171 -1.22 7.46 7.77
C PHE A 171 -1.86 8.07 9.02
N LYS A 172 -2.98 8.77 8.84
CA LYS A 172 -3.69 9.43 9.94
C LYS A 172 -4.38 8.45 10.86
N GLU A 173 -5.18 7.54 10.29
CA GLU A 173 -6.00 6.60 11.06
C GLU A 173 -5.15 5.55 11.78
N LEU A 174 -4.10 5.03 11.14
CA LEU A 174 -3.31 3.92 11.69
C LEU A 174 -2.17 4.39 12.61
N ALA A 175 -1.58 5.55 12.33
CA ALA A 175 -0.37 6.01 13.02
C ALA A 175 -0.46 7.45 13.58
N GLY A 176 -1.59 8.13 13.41
CA GLY A 176 -1.74 9.53 13.83
C GLY A 176 -0.78 10.48 13.11
N VAL A 177 -0.26 10.11 11.93
CA VAL A 177 0.63 10.93 11.12
C VAL A 177 -0.20 11.86 10.25
N ASP A 178 0.11 13.16 10.24
CA ASP A 178 -0.62 14.17 9.46
C ASP A 178 -0.07 14.19 8.02
N ALA A 179 -0.50 13.28 7.15
CA ALA A 179 -0.01 13.22 5.76
C ALA A 179 -0.74 14.20 4.82
N PHE A 180 -0.02 14.73 3.82
CA PHE A 180 -0.58 15.63 2.81
C PHE A 180 -0.28 15.11 1.39
N PRO A 181 -1.30 14.86 0.54
CA PRO A 181 -1.10 14.36 -0.82
C PRO A 181 -0.62 15.47 -1.76
N ILE A 182 0.41 15.19 -2.56
CA ILE A 182 1.01 16.11 -3.53
C ILE A 182 1.25 15.36 -4.84
N CYS A 183 0.35 15.53 -5.81
CA CYS A 183 0.56 15.03 -7.18
C CYS A 183 1.21 16.12 -8.04
N LEU A 184 2.34 15.80 -8.65
CA LEU A 184 3.12 16.71 -9.48
C LEU A 184 2.81 16.50 -10.97
N ASP A 185 2.48 17.56 -11.70
CA ASP A 185 2.25 17.52 -13.15
C ASP A 185 3.56 17.68 -13.93
N THR A 186 4.52 16.80 -13.65
CA THR A 186 5.76 16.69 -14.40
C THR A 186 6.28 15.26 -14.34
N LYS A 187 6.92 14.83 -15.43
CA LYS A 187 7.61 13.53 -15.54
C LYS A 187 9.13 13.69 -15.56
N ASN A 188 9.63 14.93 -15.49
CA ASN A 188 11.05 15.20 -15.49
C ASN A 188 11.65 14.89 -14.12
N THR A 189 12.61 13.95 -14.09
CA THR A 189 13.28 13.51 -12.86
C THR A 189 13.90 14.65 -12.04
N GLU A 190 14.64 15.55 -12.69
CA GLU A 190 15.31 16.65 -11.98
C GLU A 190 14.31 17.70 -11.48
N GLU A 191 13.23 17.93 -12.21
CA GLU A 191 12.15 18.83 -11.77
C GLU A 191 11.44 18.28 -10.54
N ILE A 192 11.11 16.98 -10.52
CA ILE A 192 10.52 16.32 -9.34
C ILE A 192 11.45 16.46 -8.14
N ILE A 193 12.75 16.16 -8.30
CA ILE A 193 13.74 16.29 -7.23
C ILE A 193 13.78 17.73 -6.70
N ALA A 194 13.88 18.72 -7.59
CA ALA A 194 13.95 20.12 -7.21
C ALA A 194 12.68 20.61 -6.48
N ILE A 195 11.49 20.22 -6.95
CA ILE A 195 10.22 20.56 -6.31
C ILE A 195 10.14 19.96 -4.91
N VAL A 196 10.45 18.66 -4.76
CA VAL A 196 10.39 17.99 -3.46
C VAL A 196 11.40 18.61 -2.48
N GLN A 197 12.60 18.96 -2.95
CA GLN A 197 13.59 19.68 -2.14
C GLN A 197 13.08 21.04 -1.67
N ALA A 198 12.44 21.81 -2.55
CA ALA A 198 11.86 23.10 -2.20
C ALA A 198 10.71 22.99 -1.18
N LEU A 199 9.95 21.90 -1.22
CA LEU A 199 8.83 21.63 -0.31
C LEU A 199 9.26 21.07 1.06
N ALA A 200 10.44 20.43 1.13
CA ALA A 200 10.94 19.73 2.32
C ALA A 200 10.90 20.51 3.65
N PRO A 201 11.13 21.84 3.70
CA PRO A 201 11.06 22.61 4.97
C PRO A 201 9.70 22.49 5.70
N THR A 202 8.62 22.16 4.99
CA THR A 202 7.27 22.00 5.56
C THR A 202 7.10 20.66 6.29
N PHE A 203 7.87 19.64 5.89
CA PHE A 203 7.60 18.24 6.23
C PHE A 203 8.67 17.66 7.18
N GLY A 204 8.25 16.66 7.95
CA GLY A 204 9.12 15.80 8.76
C GLY A 204 9.57 14.53 8.04
N GLY A 205 9.06 14.28 6.84
CA GLY A 205 9.43 13.15 5.99
C GLY A 205 8.71 13.19 4.64
N ILE A 206 9.24 12.45 3.66
CA ILE A 206 8.70 12.34 2.30
C ILE A 206 8.39 10.87 2.00
N ASN A 207 7.14 10.59 1.66
CA ASN A 207 6.70 9.30 1.15
C ASN A 207 6.52 9.43 -0.38
N LEU A 208 7.36 8.76 -1.16
CA LEU A 208 7.21 8.67 -2.62
C LEU A 208 6.27 7.51 -2.96
N GLU A 209 5.36 7.74 -3.89
CA GLU A 209 4.28 6.81 -4.23
C GLU A 209 4.00 6.80 -5.74
N ASP A 210 3.75 5.63 -6.31
CA ASP A 210 3.23 5.47 -7.68
C ASP A 210 4.07 6.21 -8.76
N ILE A 211 5.40 6.20 -8.61
CA ILE A 211 6.36 6.76 -9.60
C ILE A 211 7.00 5.62 -10.39
N SER A 212 6.97 5.72 -11.72
CA SER A 212 7.46 4.65 -12.61
C SER A 212 8.98 4.41 -12.55
N SER A 213 9.35 3.13 -12.67
CA SER A 213 10.74 2.68 -12.88
C SER A 213 11.22 3.06 -14.29
N PRO A 214 12.49 3.44 -14.50
CA PRO A 214 13.58 3.47 -13.50
C PRO A 214 13.73 4.82 -12.77
N ARG A 215 12.93 5.85 -13.10
CA ARG A 215 13.09 7.21 -12.55
C ARG A 215 12.95 7.25 -11.03
N CYS A 216 12.04 6.44 -10.48
CA CYS A 216 11.81 6.38 -9.04
C CYS A 216 13.06 6.06 -8.23
N PHE A 217 14.02 5.30 -8.77
CA PHE A 217 15.28 5.00 -8.09
C PHE A 217 16.18 6.22 -7.98
N GLU A 218 16.36 6.96 -9.07
CA GLU A 218 17.21 8.16 -9.07
C GLU A 218 16.60 9.27 -8.23
N ILE A 219 15.27 9.47 -8.33
CA ILE A 219 14.52 10.42 -7.49
C ILE A 219 14.73 10.08 -6.02
N GLU A 220 14.49 8.84 -5.61
CA GLU A 220 14.64 8.44 -4.22
C GLU A 220 16.08 8.60 -3.73
N ARG A 221 17.06 8.12 -4.50
CA ARG A 221 18.48 8.20 -4.16
C ARG A 221 18.92 9.65 -3.93
N ARG A 222 18.64 10.54 -4.88
CA ARG A 222 19.02 11.95 -4.81
C ARG A 222 18.32 12.68 -3.66
N LEU A 223 17.06 12.38 -3.40
CA LEU A 223 16.34 12.96 -2.27
C LEU A 223 16.90 12.48 -0.92
N LYS A 224 17.24 11.19 -0.79
CA LYS A 224 17.92 10.66 0.42
C LYS A 224 19.28 11.30 0.66
N GLU A 225 20.04 11.59 -0.39
CA GLU A 225 21.37 12.20 -0.30
C GLU A 225 21.33 13.69 0.08
N THR A 226 20.25 14.39 -0.28
CA THR A 226 20.18 15.86 -0.20
C THR A 226 19.28 16.39 0.92
N LEU A 227 18.32 15.59 1.40
CA LEU A 227 17.39 16.01 2.44
C LEU A 227 17.86 15.60 3.84
N ASP A 228 17.52 16.44 4.83
CA ASP A 228 17.77 16.18 6.26
C ASP A 228 16.58 15.48 6.96
N ILE A 229 15.64 14.95 6.18
CA ILE A 229 14.43 14.27 6.61
C ILE A 229 14.29 12.92 5.88
N PRO A 230 13.64 11.92 6.50
CA PRO A 230 13.51 10.60 5.91
C PRO A 230 12.71 10.63 4.61
N VAL A 231 13.25 9.96 3.60
CA VAL A 231 12.59 9.70 2.30
C VAL A 231 12.38 8.20 2.17
N PHE A 232 11.17 7.81 1.81
CA PHE A 232 10.78 6.41 1.66
C PHE A 232 9.86 6.24 0.46
N HIS A 233 10.20 5.34 -0.44
CA HIS A 233 9.29 4.92 -1.51
C HIS A 233 8.50 3.68 -1.09
N ASP A 234 7.17 3.78 -0.96
CA ASP A 234 6.34 2.70 -0.39
C ASP A 234 6.26 1.47 -1.33
N ASP A 235 6.05 1.69 -2.63
CA ASP A 235 5.96 0.58 -3.60
C ASP A 235 7.24 -0.26 -3.70
N GLN A 236 8.38 0.33 -3.31
CA GLN A 236 9.66 -0.36 -3.24
C GLN A 236 9.84 -1.00 -1.87
N HIS A 237 10.00 -0.17 -0.83
CA HIS A 237 10.48 -0.62 0.46
C HIS A 237 9.35 -1.13 1.35
N GLY A 238 8.14 -0.58 1.22
CA GLY A 238 6.95 -1.09 1.92
C GLY A 238 6.64 -2.52 1.49
N THR A 239 6.64 -2.76 0.18
CA THR A 239 6.47 -4.10 -0.41
C THR A 239 7.54 -5.07 0.09
N ALA A 240 8.81 -4.65 0.07
CA ALA A 240 9.91 -5.49 0.54
C ALA A 240 9.80 -5.85 2.03
N VAL A 241 9.38 -4.90 2.87
CA VAL A 241 9.20 -5.10 4.31
C VAL A 241 8.13 -6.14 4.60
N VAL A 242 6.96 -6.03 3.98
CA VAL A 242 5.85 -6.96 4.22
C VAL A 242 6.11 -8.33 3.61
N LEU A 243 6.78 -8.36 2.45
CA LEU A 243 7.25 -9.59 1.82
C LEU A 243 8.20 -10.35 2.74
N LEU A 244 9.21 -9.69 3.28
CA LEU A 244 10.16 -10.35 4.18
C LEU A 244 9.48 -10.79 5.48
N ALA A 245 8.55 -9.99 6.02
CA ALA A 245 7.79 -10.37 7.20
C ALA A 245 6.99 -11.67 6.99
N GLY A 246 6.29 -11.77 5.85
CA GLY A 246 5.58 -12.99 5.47
C GLY A 246 6.54 -14.16 5.27
N LEU A 247 7.67 -13.95 4.58
CA LEU A 247 8.66 -14.99 4.32
C LEU A 247 9.26 -15.55 5.62
N ILE A 248 9.59 -14.69 6.59
CA ILE A 248 10.11 -15.11 7.90
C ILE A 248 9.16 -16.13 8.57
N ASN A 249 7.86 -15.88 8.52
CA ASN A 249 6.87 -16.78 9.12
C ASN A 249 6.60 -18.02 8.25
N ALA A 250 6.57 -17.88 6.93
CA ALA A 250 6.45 -19.02 6.01
C ALA A 250 7.62 -20.01 6.18
N LEU A 251 8.84 -19.51 6.36
CA LEU A 251 10.04 -20.34 6.58
C LEU A 251 9.98 -21.14 7.88
N LYS A 252 9.35 -20.60 8.94
CA LYS A 252 9.12 -21.33 10.19
C LYS A 252 8.18 -22.51 9.99
N ILE A 253 7.15 -22.37 9.14
CA ILE A 253 6.18 -23.43 8.84
C ILE A 253 6.87 -24.58 8.10
N VAL A 254 7.67 -24.27 7.08
CA VAL A 254 8.36 -25.28 6.27
C VAL A 254 9.68 -25.77 6.88
N GLY A 255 10.11 -25.18 8.00
CA GLY A 255 11.33 -25.56 8.72
C GLY A 255 12.63 -25.32 7.94
N LYS A 256 12.67 -24.29 7.08
CA LYS A 256 13.84 -23.96 6.23
C LYS A 256 14.58 -22.72 6.74
N ASP A 257 15.92 -22.72 6.64
CA ASP A 257 16.74 -21.54 6.92
C ASP A 257 16.83 -20.65 5.67
N ILE A 258 16.73 -19.33 5.85
CA ILE A 258 16.76 -18.35 4.75
C ILE A 258 18.06 -18.39 3.92
N ARG A 259 19.14 -18.92 4.49
CA ARG A 259 20.45 -19.05 3.82
C ARG A 259 20.56 -20.26 2.89
N ASP A 260 19.71 -21.27 3.10
CA ASP A 260 19.79 -22.57 2.42
C ASP A 260 18.75 -22.72 1.28
N ILE A 261 17.87 -21.73 1.11
CA ILE A 261 16.80 -21.75 0.11
C ILE A 261 17.22 -21.14 -1.23
N LYS A 262 16.62 -21.63 -2.32
CA LYS A 262 16.61 -20.97 -3.63
C LYS A 262 15.33 -20.14 -3.79
N ILE A 263 15.48 -18.85 -4.05
CA ILE A 263 14.37 -17.92 -4.33
C ILE A 263 14.38 -17.52 -5.81
N VAL A 264 13.22 -17.61 -6.46
CA VAL A 264 13.01 -17.05 -7.80
C VAL A 264 12.08 -15.85 -7.70
N VAL A 265 12.55 -14.68 -8.13
CA VAL A 265 11.78 -13.43 -8.16
C VAL A 265 11.40 -13.14 -9.61
N CYS A 266 10.11 -13.06 -9.93
CA CYS A 266 9.59 -12.72 -11.24
C CYS A 266 9.11 -11.27 -11.28
N GLY A 267 9.71 -10.46 -12.18
CA GLY A 267 9.43 -9.03 -12.34
C GLY A 267 10.50 -8.16 -11.69
N ILE A 268 11.48 -7.68 -12.46
CA ILE A 268 12.65 -6.93 -11.96
C ILE A 268 12.43 -5.42 -12.19
N GLY A 269 11.25 -4.96 -11.77
CA GLY A 269 10.87 -3.55 -11.67
C GLY A 269 11.27 -2.92 -10.32
N ALA A 270 10.63 -1.80 -9.97
CA ALA A 270 10.86 -1.08 -8.71
C ALA A 270 10.76 -1.99 -7.47
N ALA A 271 9.61 -2.65 -7.32
CA ALA A 271 9.34 -3.58 -6.22
C ALA A 271 10.29 -4.79 -6.22
N GLY A 272 10.50 -5.44 -7.37
CA GLY A 272 11.35 -6.64 -7.48
C GLY A 272 12.80 -6.40 -7.09
N ILE A 273 13.37 -5.27 -7.53
CA ILE A 273 14.74 -4.87 -7.16
C ILE A 273 14.84 -4.58 -5.66
N ALA A 274 13.87 -3.84 -5.08
CA ALA A 274 13.87 -3.52 -3.66
C ALA A 274 13.67 -4.77 -2.78
N CYS A 275 12.73 -5.64 -3.13
CA CYS A 275 12.50 -6.92 -2.46
C CYS A 275 13.76 -7.79 -2.50
N THR A 276 14.41 -7.88 -3.67
CA THR A 276 15.66 -8.64 -3.81
C THR A 276 16.77 -8.10 -2.92
N ARG A 277 17.02 -6.79 -2.93
CA ARG A 277 18.03 -6.16 -2.06
C ARG A 277 17.75 -6.45 -0.58
N MET A 278 16.48 -6.38 -0.18
CA MET A 278 16.08 -6.67 1.20
C MET A 278 16.23 -8.15 1.56
N LEU A 279 15.94 -9.07 0.65
CA LEU A 279 16.14 -10.52 0.82
C LEU A 279 17.63 -10.86 0.95
N LEU A 280 18.49 -10.27 0.10
CA LEU A 280 19.94 -10.43 0.21
C LEU A 280 20.46 -9.88 1.55
N ALA A 281 19.97 -8.71 1.97
CA ALA A 281 20.32 -8.13 3.28
C ALA A 281 19.82 -8.97 4.47
N ALA A 282 18.73 -9.73 4.29
CA ALA A 282 18.22 -10.68 5.28
C ALA A 282 19.00 -12.01 5.31
N GLY A 283 19.91 -12.25 4.36
CA GLY A 283 20.79 -13.41 4.32
C GLY A 283 20.50 -14.44 3.24
N VAL A 284 19.60 -14.16 2.29
CA VAL A 284 19.39 -15.05 1.14
C VAL A 284 20.66 -15.13 0.29
N THR A 285 21.10 -16.34 -0.02
CA THR A 285 22.34 -16.57 -0.78
C THR A 285 22.08 -16.96 -2.25
N ARG A 286 20.99 -17.69 -2.52
CA ARG A 286 20.60 -18.17 -3.85
C ARG A 286 19.31 -17.50 -4.29
N LEU A 287 19.43 -16.39 -4.99
CA LEU A 287 18.30 -15.64 -5.55
C LEU A 287 18.48 -15.42 -7.04
N VAL A 288 17.50 -15.79 -7.85
CA VAL A 288 17.49 -15.55 -9.30
C VAL A 288 16.33 -14.64 -9.65
N GLY A 289 16.64 -13.51 -10.29
CA GLY A 289 15.63 -12.63 -10.87
C GLY A 289 15.29 -13.05 -12.29
N VAL A 290 14.00 -13.08 -12.64
CA VAL A 290 13.50 -13.41 -13.97
C VAL A 290 12.59 -12.29 -14.45
N ASP A 291 12.82 -11.81 -15.66
CA ASP A 291 11.94 -10.84 -16.34
C ASP A 291 11.50 -11.38 -17.70
N LYS A 292 10.86 -10.55 -18.52
CA LYS A 292 10.30 -10.84 -19.84
C LYS A 292 11.23 -11.58 -20.80
N GLU A 293 12.53 -11.35 -20.72
CA GLU A 293 13.55 -11.99 -21.58
C GLU A 293 14.18 -13.24 -20.95
N GLY A 294 13.83 -13.57 -19.70
CA GLY A 294 14.39 -14.68 -18.93
C GLY A 294 15.16 -14.23 -17.69
N ALA A 295 16.00 -15.13 -17.17
CA ALA A 295 16.85 -14.87 -16.03
C ALA A 295 17.78 -13.68 -16.26
N ILE A 296 17.91 -12.82 -15.26
CA ILE A 296 18.93 -11.76 -15.24
C ILE A 296 20.28 -12.40 -14.88
N HIS A 297 21.27 -12.27 -15.77
CA HIS A 297 22.54 -12.96 -15.63
C HIS A 297 23.72 -12.15 -16.20
N ARG A 298 24.95 -12.51 -15.83
CA ARG A 298 26.15 -11.69 -16.07
C ARG A 298 26.62 -11.68 -17.53
N ASP A 299 26.22 -12.67 -18.30
CA ASP A 299 26.65 -12.81 -19.71
C ASP A 299 25.88 -11.88 -20.68
N ILE A 300 24.84 -11.16 -20.23
CA ILE A 300 24.12 -10.16 -21.03
C ILE A 300 24.42 -8.78 -20.48
N ARG A 301 24.65 -7.82 -21.38
CA ARG A 301 24.67 -6.39 -21.04
C ARG A 301 23.31 -5.80 -21.36
N TYR A 302 22.66 -5.25 -20.33
CA TYR A 302 21.35 -4.62 -20.43
C TYR A 302 21.51 -3.10 -20.64
N ASP A 303 20.56 -2.48 -21.34
CA ASP A 303 20.50 -1.02 -21.46
C ASP A 303 20.20 -0.34 -20.12
N ASN A 304 19.51 -1.06 -19.22
CA ASN A 304 19.23 -0.61 -17.87
C ASN A 304 20.43 -0.90 -16.95
N GLU A 305 21.15 0.15 -16.54
CA GLU A 305 22.31 0.05 -15.65
C GLU A 305 21.98 -0.65 -14.32
N VAL A 306 20.76 -0.48 -13.81
CA VAL A 306 20.28 -1.13 -12.57
C VAL A 306 20.22 -2.66 -12.74
N TRP A 307 19.88 -3.15 -13.93
CA TRP A 307 19.87 -4.58 -14.21
C TRP A 307 21.28 -5.15 -14.35
N ASN A 308 22.23 -4.38 -14.90
CA ASN A 308 23.64 -4.75 -14.92
C ASN A 308 24.21 -4.89 -13.50
N GLU A 309 23.81 -4.01 -12.57
CA GLU A 309 24.15 -4.14 -11.15
C GLU A 309 23.48 -5.36 -10.52
N TYR A 310 22.18 -5.53 -10.77
CA TYR A 310 21.39 -6.66 -10.28
C TYR A 310 22.02 -8.02 -10.66
N ALA A 311 22.44 -8.17 -11.92
CA ALA A 311 23.11 -9.38 -12.42
C ALA A 311 24.42 -9.71 -11.68
N ARG A 312 25.12 -8.70 -11.14
CA ARG A 312 26.38 -8.88 -10.41
C ARG A 312 26.19 -9.37 -8.98
N VAL A 313 25.06 -9.03 -8.35
CA VAL A 313 24.80 -9.31 -6.93
C VAL A 313 23.78 -10.43 -6.70
N THR A 314 23.17 -10.93 -7.77
CA THR A 314 22.21 -12.05 -7.74
C THR A 314 22.69 -13.19 -8.63
N ASN A 315 21.90 -14.27 -8.66
CA ASN A 315 22.09 -15.41 -9.55
C ASN A 315 23.53 -15.96 -9.46
N PRO A 316 23.97 -16.45 -8.28
CA PRO A 316 25.35 -16.87 -8.07
C PRO A 316 25.79 -17.94 -9.07
N ASP A 317 24.90 -18.86 -9.40
CA ASP A 317 25.13 -19.98 -10.32
C ASP A 317 25.03 -19.58 -11.82
N ASN A 318 24.76 -18.29 -12.12
CA ASN A 318 24.59 -17.75 -13.46
C ASN A 318 23.55 -18.52 -14.31
N GLU A 319 22.46 -18.94 -13.66
CA GLU A 319 21.33 -19.63 -14.29
C GLU A 319 20.77 -18.79 -15.45
N LYS A 320 20.32 -19.47 -16.50
CA LYS A 320 19.81 -18.88 -17.74
C LYS A 320 18.48 -19.52 -18.10
N GLY A 321 17.75 -18.86 -19.00
CA GLY A 321 16.50 -19.40 -19.52
C GLY A 321 15.26 -18.69 -19.00
N ARG A 322 14.11 -19.26 -19.31
CA ARG A 322 12.79 -18.72 -18.93
C ARG A 322 12.40 -19.13 -17.51
N LEU A 323 11.33 -18.52 -16.99
CA LEU A 323 10.81 -18.82 -15.65
C LEU A 323 10.62 -20.32 -15.41
N ALA A 324 9.99 -21.03 -16.36
CA ALA A 324 9.71 -22.46 -16.26
C ALA A 324 10.96 -23.36 -16.14
N GLU A 325 12.12 -22.86 -16.59
CA GLU A 325 13.41 -23.56 -16.50
C GLU A 325 14.11 -23.20 -15.18
N VAL A 326 14.11 -21.91 -14.81
CA VAL A 326 14.81 -21.39 -13.62
C VAL A 326 14.12 -21.80 -12.32
N ILE A 327 12.80 -22.01 -12.34
CA ILE A 327 12.02 -22.36 -11.16
C ILE A 327 12.27 -23.78 -10.65
N GLU A 328 12.90 -24.64 -11.46
CA GLU A 328 13.26 -25.99 -11.04
C GLU A 328 14.18 -25.95 -9.81
N GLY A 329 13.80 -26.71 -8.79
CA GLY A 329 14.50 -26.77 -7.50
C GLY A 329 14.45 -25.46 -6.68
N ALA A 330 13.54 -24.54 -6.99
CA ALA A 330 13.29 -23.37 -6.14
C ALA A 330 12.48 -23.76 -4.88
N ASP A 331 12.74 -23.10 -3.76
CA ASP A 331 11.94 -23.25 -2.53
C ASP A 331 10.85 -22.19 -2.43
N VAL A 332 11.14 -21.00 -2.99
CA VAL A 332 10.27 -19.83 -2.91
C VAL A 332 10.13 -19.20 -4.29
N PHE A 333 8.89 -18.98 -4.72
CA PHE A 333 8.56 -18.11 -5.84
C PHE A 333 7.97 -16.80 -5.33
N ILE A 334 8.44 -15.68 -5.86
CA ILE A 334 7.93 -14.35 -5.60
C ILE A 334 7.55 -13.71 -6.93
N GLY A 335 6.27 -13.46 -7.15
CA GLY A 335 5.73 -12.76 -8.29
C GLY A 335 5.43 -11.30 -7.96
N LEU A 336 6.03 -10.38 -8.72
CA LEU A 336 5.81 -8.93 -8.66
C LEU A 336 5.62 -8.37 -10.08
N SER A 337 4.89 -9.11 -10.92
CA SER A 337 4.86 -8.95 -12.38
C SER A 337 3.42 -8.96 -12.92
N ARG A 338 3.18 -9.71 -14.00
CA ARG A 338 1.90 -9.79 -14.72
C ARG A 338 1.12 -11.05 -14.33
N PRO A 339 -0.21 -11.06 -14.57
CA PRO A 339 -1.04 -12.21 -14.27
C PRO A 339 -0.65 -13.47 -15.05
N ARG A 340 -0.93 -14.66 -14.48
CA ARG A 340 -0.87 -15.97 -15.15
C ARG A 340 0.50 -16.31 -15.77
N LEU A 341 1.58 -16.00 -15.06
CA LEU A 341 2.95 -16.32 -15.46
C LEU A 341 3.46 -17.66 -14.92
N LEU A 342 2.85 -18.16 -13.84
CA LEU A 342 3.26 -19.38 -13.18
C LEU A 342 2.16 -20.42 -13.32
N SER A 343 2.50 -21.60 -13.83
CA SER A 343 1.56 -22.71 -13.97
C SER A 343 1.70 -23.72 -12.84
N ASN A 344 0.66 -24.54 -12.69
CA ASN A 344 0.68 -25.69 -11.80
C ASN A 344 1.80 -26.71 -12.12
N GLU A 345 2.19 -26.83 -13.39
CA GLU A 345 3.31 -27.70 -13.79
C GLU A 345 4.65 -27.16 -13.28
N ASP A 346 4.82 -25.84 -13.31
CA ASP A 346 6.03 -25.17 -12.83
C ASP A 346 6.16 -25.29 -11.31
N VAL A 347 5.06 -25.13 -10.56
CA VAL A 347 5.05 -25.33 -9.10
C VAL A 347 5.49 -26.75 -8.72
N ARG A 348 5.13 -27.77 -9.52
CA ARG A 348 5.55 -29.16 -9.27
C ARG A 348 7.05 -29.41 -9.49
N LYS A 349 7.75 -28.52 -10.19
CA LYS A 349 9.21 -28.59 -10.39
C LYS A 349 9.99 -27.94 -9.23
N MET A 350 9.31 -27.25 -8.33
CA MET A 350 9.90 -26.68 -7.11
C MET A 350 10.27 -27.78 -6.10
N ASN A 351 11.10 -27.43 -5.12
CA ASN A 351 11.43 -28.31 -4.00
C ASN A 351 10.19 -28.61 -3.14
N PRO A 352 10.22 -29.69 -2.33
CA PRO A 352 9.16 -30.00 -1.37
C PRO A 352 8.83 -28.82 -0.45
N ASP A 353 7.55 -28.73 -0.06
CA ASP A 353 6.98 -27.61 0.70
C ASP A 353 7.26 -26.23 0.05
N PRO A 354 6.80 -26.00 -1.19
CA PRO A 354 7.07 -24.75 -1.89
C PRO A 354 6.26 -23.59 -1.30
N ILE A 355 6.89 -22.42 -1.23
CA ILE A 355 6.28 -21.15 -0.83
C ILE A 355 6.03 -20.33 -2.10
N VAL A 356 4.81 -19.84 -2.31
CA VAL A 356 4.44 -19.05 -3.48
C VAL A 356 3.79 -17.74 -3.03
N PHE A 357 4.50 -16.63 -3.27
CA PHE A 357 3.98 -15.28 -3.07
C PHE A 357 3.63 -14.68 -4.43
N ALA A 358 2.35 -14.68 -4.82
CA ALA A 358 1.87 -14.16 -6.11
C ALA A 358 1.19 -12.80 -5.89
N MET A 359 1.97 -11.72 -6.01
CA MET A 359 1.59 -10.39 -5.52
C MET A 359 1.13 -9.43 -6.63
N ALA A 360 1.06 -9.86 -7.88
CA ALA A 360 0.44 -9.05 -8.93
C ALA A 360 -1.03 -8.73 -8.60
N ASN A 361 -1.44 -7.48 -8.88
CA ASN A 361 -2.81 -7.02 -8.73
C ASN A 361 -3.36 -6.51 -10.08
N PRO A 362 -4.66 -6.68 -10.36
CA PRO A 362 -5.66 -7.39 -9.55
C PRO A 362 -5.61 -8.93 -9.69
N ASP A 363 -4.97 -9.43 -10.74
CA ASP A 363 -4.86 -10.86 -11.02
C ASP A 363 -3.43 -11.35 -10.73
N PRO A 364 -3.25 -12.38 -9.87
CA PRO A 364 -1.93 -12.86 -9.47
C PRO A 364 -1.23 -13.67 -10.58
N GLU A 365 0.07 -13.92 -10.41
CA GLU A 365 0.88 -14.75 -11.30
C GLU A 365 0.37 -16.19 -11.43
N ILE A 366 -0.23 -16.72 -10.35
CA ILE A 366 -0.98 -17.98 -10.31
C ILE A 366 -2.13 -17.77 -9.31
N SER A 367 -3.34 -18.23 -9.65
CA SER A 367 -4.47 -18.09 -8.73
C SER A 367 -4.34 -19.06 -7.55
N PRO A 368 -4.92 -18.76 -6.38
CA PRO A 368 -4.92 -19.69 -5.25
C PRO A 368 -5.54 -21.05 -5.59
N GLU A 369 -6.61 -21.06 -6.40
CA GLU A 369 -7.28 -22.27 -6.86
C GLU A 369 -6.40 -23.11 -7.80
N GLU A 370 -5.65 -22.45 -8.68
CA GLU A 370 -4.70 -23.12 -9.54
C GLU A 370 -3.51 -23.65 -8.72
N ALA A 371 -2.94 -22.84 -7.82
CA ALA A 371 -1.87 -23.27 -6.92
C ALA A 371 -2.27 -24.52 -6.11
N GLY A 372 -3.52 -24.55 -5.63
CA GLY A 372 -4.13 -25.70 -4.98
C GLY A 372 -3.29 -26.26 -3.82
N SER A 373 -3.34 -27.59 -3.66
CA SER A 373 -2.59 -28.29 -2.60
C SER A 373 -1.10 -28.48 -2.91
N TYR A 374 -0.60 -28.00 -4.04
CA TYR A 374 0.81 -28.15 -4.42
C TYR A 374 1.70 -27.14 -3.72
N VAL A 375 1.12 -26.04 -3.24
CA VAL A 375 1.79 -24.98 -2.51
C VAL A 375 1.58 -25.18 -1.02
N ARG A 376 2.67 -25.15 -0.24
CA ARG A 376 2.60 -25.29 1.21
C ARG A 376 2.17 -23.98 1.88
N VAL A 377 2.71 -22.86 1.43
CA VAL A 377 2.30 -21.53 1.90
C VAL A 377 2.08 -20.63 0.70
N TYR A 378 0.86 -20.12 0.56
CA TYR A 378 0.47 -19.19 -0.48
C TYR A 378 0.20 -17.81 0.12
N ALA A 379 0.69 -16.76 -0.54
CA ALA A 379 0.40 -15.37 -0.18
C ALA A 379 0.16 -14.53 -1.43
N THR A 380 -0.62 -13.46 -1.30
CA THR A 380 -0.98 -12.58 -2.42
C THR A 380 -1.14 -11.12 -1.97
N GLY A 381 -1.23 -10.19 -2.92
CA GLY A 381 -1.58 -8.79 -2.64
C GLY A 381 -3.08 -8.56 -2.44
N ARG A 382 -3.91 -9.54 -2.81
CA ARG A 382 -5.36 -9.48 -2.77
C ARG A 382 -5.94 -9.61 -1.36
N SER A 383 -6.98 -8.83 -1.05
CA SER A 383 -7.62 -8.79 0.28
C SER A 383 -8.67 -9.88 0.51
N ASP A 384 -9.13 -10.55 -0.54
CA ASP A 384 -10.15 -11.60 -0.47
C ASP A 384 -9.59 -12.99 -0.18
N PHE A 385 -8.26 -13.11 -0.02
CA PHE A 385 -7.57 -14.37 0.29
C PHE A 385 -6.77 -14.29 1.60
N PRO A 386 -6.49 -15.45 2.23
CA PRO A 386 -5.53 -15.52 3.34
C PRO A 386 -4.16 -14.97 2.96
N ASN A 387 -3.37 -14.60 3.96
CA ASN A 387 -1.99 -14.14 3.77
C ASN A 387 -1.84 -12.94 2.81
N GLN A 388 -2.66 -11.90 3.00
CA GLN A 388 -2.51 -10.67 2.24
C GLN A 388 -1.22 -9.92 2.62
N LEU A 389 -0.28 -9.83 1.69
CA LEU A 389 0.94 -9.02 1.82
C LEU A 389 0.65 -7.59 1.37
N ASN A 390 0.31 -6.72 2.34
CA ASN A 390 -0.10 -5.35 2.08
C ASN A 390 0.79 -4.33 2.79
N ASN A 391 1.35 -3.39 2.02
CA ASN A 391 2.28 -2.34 2.48
C ASN A 391 1.73 -1.47 3.62
N VAL A 392 0.40 -1.44 3.80
CA VAL A 392 -0.27 -0.80 4.94
C VAL A 392 0.24 -1.30 6.30
N LEU A 393 0.77 -2.53 6.38
CA LEU A 393 1.41 -3.05 7.59
C LEU A 393 2.75 -2.38 7.92
N ALA A 394 3.40 -1.76 6.93
CA ALA A 394 4.76 -1.22 7.06
C ALA A 394 4.78 0.31 7.19
N PHE A 395 4.30 1.05 6.19
CA PHE A 395 4.54 2.49 6.10
C PHE A 395 4.05 3.31 7.31
N PRO A 396 2.89 3.03 7.94
CA PRO A 396 2.42 3.87 9.05
C PRO A 396 3.36 3.75 10.26
N GLY A 397 3.76 2.53 10.60
CA GLY A 397 4.67 2.26 11.73
C GLY A 397 6.08 2.78 11.48
N ILE A 398 6.60 2.64 10.26
CA ILE A 398 7.94 3.12 9.88
C ILE A 398 8.01 4.64 10.03
N PHE A 399 7.06 5.38 9.45
CA PHE A 399 7.05 6.84 9.58
C PHE A 399 6.75 7.29 11.01
N ARG A 400 5.88 6.59 11.74
CA ARG A 400 5.63 6.91 13.16
C ARG A 400 6.93 6.86 13.97
N GLY A 401 7.71 5.79 13.77
CA GLY A 401 9.01 5.62 14.43
C GLY A 401 10.03 6.67 14.00
N ALA A 402 10.16 6.90 12.68
CA ALA A 402 11.08 7.88 12.13
C ALA A 402 10.78 9.32 12.63
N LEU A 403 9.51 9.73 12.64
CA LEU A 403 9.08 11.04 13.13
C LEU A 403 9.30 11.20 14.64
N ASP A 404 9.00 10.17 15.43
CA ASP A 404 9.18 10.21 16.88
C ASP A 404 10.66 10.35 17.27
N ALA A 405 11.53 9.65 16.55
CA ALA A 405 12.98 9.72 16.70
C ALA A 405 13.60 10.97 16.04
N ARG A 406 12.81 11.75 15.28
CA ARG A 406 13.30 12.80 14.37
C ARG A 406 14.47 12.31 13.52
N ALA A 407 14.35 11.08 13.01
CA ALA A 407 15.37 10.44 12.21
C ALA A 407 15.73 11.33 11.01
N THR A 408 16.99 11.30 10.58
CA THR A 408 17.43 11.96 9.35
C THR A 408 17.21 11.07 8.12
N ALA A 409 17.12 9.76 8.31
CA ALA A 409 16.91 8.77 7.25
C ALA A 409 16.11 7.56 7.75
N ILE A 410 15.57 6.77 6.80
CA ILE A 410 15.09 5.40 7.05
C ILE A 410 16.13 4.43 6.48
N THR A 411 16.88 3.79 7.36
CA THR A 411 18.01 2.90 7.02
C THR A 411 17.55 1.49 6.65
N GLU A 412 18.43 0.69 6.06
CA GLU A 412 18.16 -0.73 5.81
C GLU A 412 17.92 -1.51 7.11
N ALA A 413 18.66 -1.20 8.18
CA ALA A 413 18.45 -1.85 9.47
C ALA A 413 17.08 -1.51 10.07
N MET A 414 16.58 -0.28 9.89
CA MET A 414 15.21 0.09 10.28
C MET A 414 14.16 -0.71 9.49
N LYS A 415 14.36 -0.95 8.18
CA LYS A 415 13.44 -1.76 7.35
C LYS A 415 13.44 -3.24 7.76
N LEU A 416 14.62 -3.82 7.97
CA LEU A 416 14.74 -5.21 8.46
C LEU A 416 14.07 -5.38 9.83
N ALA A 417 14.27 -4.41 10.74
CA ALA A 417 13.62 -4.43 12.04
C ALA A 417 12.09 -4.26 11.94
N ALA A 418 11.59 -3.46 10.99
CA ALA A 418 10.17 -3.37 10.72
C ALA A 418 9.59 -4.71 10.25
N ALA A 419 10.25 -5.41 9.33
CA ALA A 419 9.81 -6.73 8.86
C ALA A 419 9.77 -7.76 9.99
N GLN A 420 10.82 -7.80 10.83
CA GLN A 420 10.86 -8.66 12.00
C GLN A 420 9.76 -8.33 13.01
N ALA A 421 9.48 -7.04 13.23
CA ALA A 421 8.40 -6.60 14.12
C ALA A 421 7.03 -7.05 13.61
N ILE A 422 6.75 -6.90 12.32
CA ILE A 422 5.49 -7.36 11.70
C ILE A 422 5.36 -8.88 11.83
N ALA A 423 6.41 -9.63 11.48
CA ALA A 423 6.41 -11.09 11.58
C ALA A 423 6.15 -11.57 13.03
N SER A 424 6.69 -10.85 14.02
CA SER A 424 6.54 -11.19 15.44
C SER A 424 5.13 -10.97 16.01
N ILE A 425 4.24 -10.27 15.29
CA ILE A 425 2.85 -10.10 15.71
C ILE A 425 2.08 -11.41 15.64
N VAL A 426 2.41 -12.28 14.68
CA VAL A 426 1.83 -13.62 14.56
C VAL A 426 2.49 -14.52 15.61
N THR A 427 1.71 -14.97 16.58
CA THR A 427 2.21 -15.83 17.66
C THR A 427 2.46 -17.26 17.17
N PRO A 428 3.32 -18.05 17.84
CA PRO A 428 3.51 -19.46 17.50
C PRO A 428 2.21 -20.28 17.48
N GLU A 429 1.22 -19.91 18.30
CA GLU A 429 -0.08 -20.58 18.40
C GLU A 429 -1.03 -20.21 17.25
N GLU A 430 -0.90 -19.01 16.68
CA GLU A 430 -1.69 -18.55 15.53
C GLU A 430 -1.05 -18.94 14.19
N LEU A 431 0.27 -19.15 14.17
CA LEU A 431 1.03 -19.39 12.96
C LEU A 431 0.59 -20.71 12.28
N ASN A 432 0.07 -20.58 11.06
CA ASN A 432 -0.29 -21.70 10.19
C ASN A 432 -0.22 -21.27 8.71
N GLU A 433 -0.45 -22.21 7.80
CA GLU A 433 -0.35 -22.00 6.34
C GLU A 433 -1.24 -20.87 5.82
N GLU A 434 -2.36 -20.57 6.49
CA GLU A 434 -3.31 -19.51 6.12
C GLU A 434 -3.13 -18.23 6.96
N TYR A 435 -2.16 -18.20 7.89
CA TYR A 435 -1.92 -17.05 8.75
C TYR A 435 -0.43 -16.84 9.05
N ILE A 436 0.32 -16.32 8.06
CA ILE A 436 1.74 -15.93 8.19
C ILE A 436 1.97 -14.44 8.40
N ILE A 437 0.95 -13.62 8.19
CA ILE A 437 1.02 -12.15 8.24
C ILE A 437 -0.21 -11.62 8.99
N PRO A 438 -0.07 -10.63 9.90
CA PRO A 438 -1.22 -10.12 10.63
C PRO A 438 -2.17 -9.34 9.71
N SER A 439 -3.43 -9.22 10.13
CA SER A 439 -4.39 -8.33 9.46
C SER A 439 -3.92 -6.86 9.48
N VAL A 440 -4.23 -6.10 8.42
CA VAL A 440 -4.00 -4.65 8.34
C VAL A 440 -4.68 -3.85 9.46
N PHE A 441 -5.69 -4.43 10.12
CA PHE A 441 -6.39 -3.83 11.25
C PHE A 441 -5.90 -4.30 12.62
N ASN A 442 -4.83 -5.11 12.67
CA ASN A 442 -4.24 -5.52 13.94
C ASN A 442 -3.54 -4.32 14.60
N ASP A 443 -4.10 -3.87 15.72
CA ASP A 443 -3.67 -2.67 16.45
C ASP A 443 -2.27 -2.77 17.06
N LYS A 444 -1.69 -3.97 17.15
CA LYS A 444 -0.34 -4.21 17.68
C LYS A 444 0.76 -3.93 16.66
N VAL A 445 0.44 -3.91 15.36
CA VAL A 445 1.42 -3.78 14.26
C VAL A 445 2.15 -2.44 14.34
N VAL A 446 1.41 -1.32 14.29
CA VAL A 446 2.01 0.03 14.28
C VAL A 446 2.86 0.30 15.53
N PRO A 447 2.41 0.00 16.77
CA PRO A 447 3.26 0.14 17.95
C PRO A 447 4.53 -0.71 17.92
N ALA A 448 4.46 -1.95 17.43
CA ALA A 448 5.63 -2.83 17.34
C ALA A 448 6.66 -2.32 16.32
N VAL A 449 6.20 -1.97 15.11
CA VAL A 449 7.04 -1.41 14.06
C VAL A 449 7.67 -0.09 14.53
N ARG A 450 6.88 0.83 15.13
CA ARG A 450 7.41 2.08 15.70
C ARG A 450 8.56 1.79 16.66
N ARG A 451 8.37 0.89 17.63
CA ARG A 451 9.41 0.60 18.63
C ARG A 451 10.70 0.08 17.98
N ALA A 452 10.57 -0.88 17.07
CA ALA A 452 11.70 -1.46 16.36
C ALA A 452 12.46 -0.40 15.53
N VAL A 453 11.72 0.46 14.83
CA VAL A 453 12.26 1.52 13.99
C VAL A 453 12.94 2.61 14.82
N VAL A 454 12.35 3.05 15.95
CA VAL A 454 12.99 4.01 16.87
C VAL A 454 14.30 3.43 17.42
N GLN A 455 14.28 2.18 17.87
CA GLN A 455 15.48 1.55 18.41
C GLN A 455 16.61 1.50 17.38
N LYS A 456 16.30 1.12 16.13
CA LYS A 456 17.30 1.11 15.06
C LYS A 456 17.76 2.50 14.66
N ALA A 457 16.87 3.49 14.63
CA ALA A 457 17.26 4.88 14.37
C ALA A 457 18.27 5.40 15.42
N ILE A 458 18.12 5.00 16.68
CA ILE A 458 19.08 5.33 17.75
C ILE A 458 20.41 4.60 17.52
N ASN A 459 20.36 3.28 17.30
CA ASN A 459 21.55 2.45 17.11
C ASN A 459 22.39 2.87 15.89
N ASP A 460 21.72 3.26 14.80
CA ASP A 460 22.36 3.70 13.56
C ASP A 460 22.85 5.16 13.62
N GLY A 461 22.58 5.88 14.74
CA GLY A 461 22.99 7.26 14.92
C GLY A 461 22.23 8.29 14.06
N VAL A 462 21.11 7.89 13.46
CA VAL A 462 20.27 8.77 12.62
C VAL A 462 19.18 9.50 13.41
N ALA A 463 18.92 9.12 14.66
CA ALA A 463 17.93 9.76 15.52
C ALA A 463 18.42 11.11 16.09
N ARG A 464 17.71 12.21 15.81
CA ARG A 464 17.98 13.53 16.42
C ARG A 464 17.26 13.73 17.77
N LYS A 465 16.40 12.79 18.15
CA LYS A 465 15.66 12.82 19.42
C LYS A 465 15.42 11.41 19.92
N VAL A 466 15.72 11.16 21.19
CA VAL A 466 15.29 9.93 21.88
C VAL A 466 13.89 10.18 22.49
N PRO A 467 12.85 9.42 22.07
CA PRO A 467 11.52 9.49 22.67
C PRO A 467 11.54 9.15 24.16
N SER A 468 10.62 9.72 24.94
CA SER A 468 10.64 9.59 26.41
C SER A 468 10.55 8.14 26.90
N ASP A 469 9.80 7.30 26.19
CA ASP A 469 9.64 5.88 26.48
C ASP A 469 10.90 5.04 26.19
N PHE A 470 11.93 5.63 25.59
CA PHE A 470 13.24 5.01 25.36
C PHE A 470 14.34 5.55 26.29
N ARG A 471 14.04 6.54 27.15
CA ARG A 471 15.06 7.20 28.00
C ARG A 471 15.40 6.43 29.29
N ASN A 472 14.63 5.40 29.62
CA ASN A 472 14.75 4.62 30.87
C ASN A 472 14.95 3.12 30.60
N LEU A 473 15.56 2.75 29.47
CA LEU A 473 15.81 1.35 29.09
C LEU A 473 17.25 0.89 29.37
N ASP A 474 18.02 1.69 30.11
CA ASP A 474 19.37 1.35 30.60
C ASP A 474 19.33 0.72 31.99
#